data_AF-A0A8H5MSY4-F1
#
_entry.id   AF-A0A8H5MSY4-F1
#
_cell.length_a   1.000
_cell.length_b   1.000
_cell.length_c   1.000
_cell.angle_alpha   90.00
_cell.angle_beta   90.00
_cell.angle_gamma   90.00
#
_symmetry.space_group_name_H-M   'P 1'
#
loop_
_entity.id
_entity.type
_entity.pdbx_description
1 polymer ?
#
loop_
_entity_poly.entity_id
_entity_poly.type
_entity_poly.pdbx_seq_one_letter_code
_entity_poly.pdbx_strand_id
1 'polypeptide(L)'
;MSIPTKGDVLSVPTYTSDAEQNTVEISWSQMFRTRTARYYVVNAQNQSKGNADVLMYIQDRYYKDSNNNEYIGKLPGARQEGNSWVVSITDRFQYGEKNRNGDGRWVALHDRDNKPFQHRFMIVTTQAQNLSALAKKLAGSIGAGEIAEQVHKLGGGYIGDYLRTF
;
A
#
# COMPACT_ATOMS: atom_id res chain seq x y z
N MET A 1 -13.27 -11.00 0.84
CA MET A 1 -12.35 -9.88 1.13
C MET A 1 -13.19 -8.66 1.44
N SER A 2 -12.94 -8.00 2.56
CA SER A 2 -13.67 -6.78 2.94
C SER A 2 -12.92 -5.55 2.46
N ILE A 3 -13.59 -4.66 1.74
CA ILE A 3 -13.01 -3.45 1.17
C ILE A 3 -12.61 -2.49 2.32
N PRO A 4 -11.35 -2.06 2.48
CA PRO A 4 -10.98 -1.07 3.49
C PRO A 4 -11.70 0.26 3.23
N THR A 5 -12.20 0.89 4.30
CA THR A 5 -12.92 2.18 4.27
C THR A 5 -12.37 3.15 5.30
N LYS A 6 -12.62 4.45 5.09
CA LYS A 6 -12.27 5.49 6.06
C LYS A 6 -12.90 5.16 7.43
N GLY A 7 -12.11 5.32 8.49
CA GLY A 7 -12.51 5.01 9.87
C GLY A 7 -12.27 3.56 10.28
N ASP A 8 -11.95 2.65 9.36
CA ASP A 8 -11.55 1.29 9.71
C ASP A 8 -10.24 1.30 10.50
N VAL A 9 -10.07 0.33 11.39
CA VAL A 9 -8.88 0.15 12.20
C VAL A 9 -7.99 -0.94 11.61
N LEU A 10 -6.76 -0.58 11.26
CA LEU A 10 -5.74 -1.48 10.74
C LEU A 10 -4.72 -1.82 11.82
N SER A 11 -4.44 -3.11 11.98
CA SER A 11 -3.25 -3.62 12.66
C SER A 11 -2.15 -3.82 11.62
N VAL A 12 -1.11 -3.00 11.71
CA VAL A 12 0.02 -2.99 10.78
C VAL A 12 1.24 -3.54 11.48
N PRO A 13 1.92 -4.57 10.96
CA PRO A 13 3.15 -5.07 11.57
C PRO A 13 4.18 -3.96 11.78
N THR A 14 4.91 -4.01 12.90
CA THR A 14 6.04 -3.12 13.15
C THR A 14 7.18 -3.44 12.19
N TYR A 15 8.01 -2.43 11.90
CA TYR A 15 9.20 -2.64 11.08
C TYR A 15 10.15 -3.64 11.74
N THR A 16 10.56 -4.65 10.98
CA THR A 16 11.60 -5.62 11.34
C THR A 16 12.64 -5.67 10.22
N SER A 17 13.83 -6.24 10.49
CA SER A 17 14.86 -6.44 9.47
C SER A 17 14.36 -7.26 8.27
N ASP A 18 13.43 -8.20 8.51
CA ASP A 18 12.87 -9.05 7.46
C ASP A 18 11.96 -8.27 6.50
N ALA A 19 11.43 -7.11 6.94
CA ALA A 19 10.64 -6.24 6.08
C ALA A 19 11.46 -5.68 4.91
N GLU A 20 12.79 -5.62 5.01
CA GLU A 20 13.68 -5.22 3.90
C GLU A 20 13.55 -6.13 2.67
N GLN A 21 13.22 -7.41 2.87
CA GLN A 21 12.94 -8.35 1.79
C GLN A 21 11.63 -8.01 1.07
N ASN A 22 10.68 -7.39 1.76
CA ASN A 22 9.38 -7.00 1.23
C ASN A 22 9.35 -5.54 0.78
N THR A 23 10.35 -5.13 0.01
CA THR A 23 10.45 -3.75 -0.50
C THR A 23 10.30 -3.68 -2.01
N VAL A 24 9.66 -2.61 -2.46
CA VAL A 24 9.49 -2.26 -3.87
C VAL A 24 9.90 -0.81 -4.09
N GLU A 25 10.55 -0.56 -5.22
CA GLU A 25 10.87 0.79 -5.66
C GLU A 25 9.91 1.22 -6.75
N ILE A 26 9.21 2.34 -6.51
CA ILE A 26 8.20 2.85 -7.42
C ILE A 26 8.72 4.14 -8.03
N SER A 27 8.83 4.14 -9.36
CA SER A 27 9.25 5.29 -10.16
C SER A 27 8.08 5.83 -10.99
N TRP A 28 7.89 7.15 -10.99
CA TRP A 28 6.85 7.84 -11.76
C TRP A 28 7.36 9.19 -12.30
N SER A 29 6.63 9.77 -13.25
CA SER A 29 6.91 11.11 -13.77
C SER A 29 5.94 12.13 -13.17
N GLN A 30 6.47 13.25 -12.68
CA GLN A 30 5.69 14.36 -12.12
C GLN A 30 6.42 15.68 -12.40
N MET A 31 5.73 16.67 -12.96
CA MET A 31 6.31 17.98 -13.33
C MET A 31 7.58 17.85 -14.20
N PHE A 32 7.53 17.01 -15.23
CA PHE A 32 8.66 16.73 -16.15
C PHE A 32 9.91 16.13 -15.48
N ARG A 33 9.81 15.66 -14.22
CA ARG A 33 10.90 15.00 -13.51
C ARG A 33 10.50 13.58 -13.13
N THR A 34 11.45 12.67 -13.24
CA THR A 34 11.32 11.33 -12.68
C THR A 34 11.47 11.42 -11.16
N ARG A 35 10.50 10.86 -10.45
CA ARG A 35 10.49 10.69 -9.00
C ARG A 35 10.52 9.21 -8.70
N THR A 36 11.19 8.87 -7.61
CA THR A 36 11.35 7.49 -7.15
C THR A 36 11.18 7.46 -5.64
N ALA A 37 10.46 6.46 -5.14
CA ALA A 37 10.33 6.24 -3.71
C ALA A 37 10.27 4.74 -3.40
N ARG A 38 10.89 4.37 -2.28
CA ARG A 38 10.90 3.01 -1.76
C ARG A 38 9.70 2.80 -0.83
N TYR A 39 9.01 1.68 -1.02
CA TYR A 39 7.85 1.27 -0.25
C TYR A 39 8.05 -0.13 0.32
N TYR A 40 7.54 -0.33 1.53
CA TYR A 40 7.41 -1.63 2.17
C TYR A 40 6.01 -2.18 1.85
N VAL A 41 5.97 -3.43 1.42
CA VAL A 41 4.74 -4.18 1.16
C VAL A 41 4.41 -4.96 2.42
N VAL A 42 3.36 -4.55 3.12
CA VAL A 42 2.96 -5.14 4.40
C VAL A 42 1.57 -5.72 4.33
N ASN A 43 1.36 -6.81 5.07
CA ASN A 43 0.03 -7.33 5.32
C ASN A 43 -0.55 -6.64 6.55
N ALA A 44 -1.49 -5.74 6.35
CA ALA A 44 -2.25 -5.15 7.46
C ALA A 44 -3.52 -5.98 7.71
N GLN A 45 -3.98 -6.05 8.95
CA GLN A 45 -5.24 -6.70 9.30
C GLN A 45 -6.28 -5.67 9.67
N ASN A 46 -7.42 -5.67 8.99
CA ASN A 46 -8.54 -4.78 9.29
C ASN A 46 -9.33 -5.33 10.49
N GLN A 47 -9.02 -4.84 11.69
CA GLN A 47 -9.67 -5.25 12.94
C GLN A 47 -11.17 -4.93 12.91
N SER A 48 -11.58 -3.83 12.27
CA SER A 48 -12.99 -3.45 12.13
C SER A 48 -13.79 -4.41 11.23
N LYS A 49 -13.11 -5.23 10.41
CA LYS A 49 -13.75 -6.15 9.46
C LYS A 49 -13.33 -7.60 9.68
N GLY A 50 -13.21 -7.99 10.94
CA GLY A 50 -12.92 -9.38 11.32
C GLY A 50 -11.49 -9.83 11.00
N ASN A 51 -10.52 -8.91 11.11
CA ASN A 51 -9.11 -9.14 10.80
C ASN A 51 -8.85 -9.54 9.34
N ALA A 52 -9.64 -9.02 8.41
CA ALA A 52 -9.41 -9.25 6.99
C ALA A 52 -8.05 -8.72 6.56
N ASP A 53 -7.32 -9.51 5.77
CA ASP A 53 -6.04 -9.10 5.18
C ASP A 53 -6.23 -7.92 4.22
N VAL A 54 -5.37 -6.92 4.36
CA VAL A 54 -5.31 -5.69 3.56
C VAL A 54 -3.88 -5.51 3.09
N LEU A 55 -3.67 -5.52 1.78
CA LEU A 55 -2.38 -5.13 1.22
C LEU A 55 -2.16 -3.64 1.50
N MET A 56 -1.01 -3.34 2.10
CA MET A 56 -0.65 -1.98 2.41
C MET A 56 0.77 -1.68 1.94
N TYR A 57 0.94 -0.50 1.33
CA TYR A 57 2.23 0.06 0.96
C TYR A 57 2.59 1.18 1.91
N ILE A 58 3.77 1.13 2.50
CA ILE A 58 4.24 2.17 3.42
C ILE A 58 5.56 2.70 2.91
N GLN A 59 5.64 3.99 2.62
CA GLN A 59 6.89 4.60 2.18
C GLN A 59 7.92 4.58 3.33
N ASP A 60 9.19 4.38 2.99
CA ASP A 60 10.31 4.16 3.93
C ASP A 60 10.28 5.08 5.17
N ARG A 61 10.19 6.40 4.97
CA ARG A 61 10.15 7.40 6.04
C ARG A 61 8.96 7.29 7.00
N TYR A 62 7.87 6.66 6.57
CA TYR A 62 6.67 6.44 7.39
C TYR A 62 6.74 5.13 8.17
N TYR A 63 7.58 4.18 7.73
CA TYR A 63 7.64 2.84 8.29
C TYR A 63 8.84 2.58 9.18
N LYS A 64 10.01 3.12 8.80
CA LYS A 64 11.30 2.82 9.42
C LYS A 64 11.83 3.95 10.29
N ASP A 65 11.63 5.19 9.86
CA ASP A 65 12.16 6.36 10.54
C ASP A 65 11.25 6.82 11.68
N SER A 66 11.52 6.34 12.90
CA SER A 66 10.78 6.74 14.11
C SER A 66 11.00 8.22 14.50
N ASN A 67 12.03 8.88 13.96
CA ASN A 67 12.24 10.31 14.20
C ASN A 67 11.36 11.17 13.30
N ASN A 68 10.88 10.63 12.18
CA ASN A 68 9.92 11.31 11.31
C ASN A 68 8.64 11.65 12.08
N ASN A 69 8.10 12.86 11.88
CA ASN A 69 6.84 13.29 12.51
C ASN A 69 5.63 12.56 11.93
N GLU A 70 5.76 12.01 10.73
CA GLU A 70 4.72 11.24 10.05
C GLU A 70 4.94 9.73 10.14
N TYR A 71 5.88 9.27 10.98
CA TYR A 71 6.04 7.87 11.31
C TYR A 71 4.69 7.24 11.70
N ILE A 72 4.43 5.99 11.28
CA ILE A 72 3.15 5.31 11.51
C ILE A 72 2.74 5.30 12.99
N GLY A 73 3.69 5.13 13.90
CA GLY A 73 3.45 5.16 15.35
C GLY A 73 3.19 6.55 15.94
N LYS A 74 3.35 7.62 15.16
CA LYS A 74 3.03 9.01 15.54
C LYS A 74 1.75 9.53 14.88
N LEU A 75 1.07 8.71 14.07
CA LEU A 75 -0.21 9.12 13.52
C LEU A 75 -1.24 9.35 14.65
N PRO A 76 -2.20 10.29 14.48
CA PRO A 76 -3.23 10.51 15.48
C PRO A 76 -3.98 9.23 15.83
N GLY A 77 -4.01 8.88 17.12
CA GLY A 77 -4.66 7.66 17.60
C GLY A 77 -3.90 6.36 17.33
N ALA A 78 -2.67 6.42 16.81
CA ALA A 78 -1.80 5.26 16.70
C ALA A 78 -1.45 4.72 18.09
N ARG A 79 -1.50 3.41 18.24
CA ARG A 79 -1.11 2.70 19.46
C ARG A 79 -0.34 1.44 19.10
N GLN A 80 0.63 1.07 19.94
CA GLN A 80 1.38 -0.16 19.75
C GLN A 80 0.70 -1.31 20.49
N GLU A 81 0.42 -2.41 19.78
CA GLU A 81 -0.04 -3.67 20.35
C GLU A 81 0.98 -4.77 20.00
N GLY A 82 1.86 -5.08 20.95
CA GLY A 82 2.96 -6.02 20.74
C GLY A 82 3.83 -5.60 19.55
N ASN A 83 3.87 -6.46 18.52
CA ASN A 83 4.66 -6.24 17.31
C ASN A 83 3.85 -5.57 16.18
N SER A 84 2.73 -4.90 16.48
CA SER A 84 1.92 -4.18 15.49
C SER A 84 1.56 -2.76 15.94
N TRP A 85 1.45 -1.85 14.98
CA TRP A 85 0.83 -0.55 15.12
C TRP A 85 -0.64 -0.64 14.75
N VAL A 86 -1.50 -0.30 15.69
CA VAL A 86 -2.93 -0.16 15.44
C VAL A 86 -3.24 1.29 15.10
N VAL A 87 -3.71 1.52 13.87
CA VAL A 87 -3.98 2.84 13.31
C VAL A 87 -5.34 2.88 12.65
N SER A 88 -6.02 4.04 12.70
CA SER A 88 -7.28 4.23 11.97
C SER A 88 -7.00 4.75 10.55
N ILE A 89 -7.76 4.30 9.56
CA ILE A 89 -7.70 4.83 8.19
C ILE A 89 -8.28 6.24 8.19
N THR A 90 -7.40 7.23 8.10
CA THR A 90 -7.74 8.65 7.95
C THR A 90 -7.49 9.14 6.52
N ASP A 91 -7.67 10.44 6.29
CA ASP A 91 -7.31 11.13 5.05
C ASP A 91 -5.78 11.20 4.80
N ARG A 92 -4.95 10.77 5.77
CA ARG A 92 -3.51 10.60 5.57
C ARG A 92 -3.18 9.45 4.64
N PHE A 93 -4.08 8.47 4.57
CA PHE A 93 -3.94 7.29 3.74
C PHE A 93 -4.52 7.55 2.35
N GLN A 94 -3.91 6.91 1.36
CA GLN A 94 -4.47 6.80 0.03
C GLN A 94 -4.79 5.35 -0.30
N TYR A 95 -5.50 5.10 -1.39
CA TYR A 95 -5.78 3.75 -1.86
C TYR A 95 -5.71 3.65 -3.38
N GLY A 96 -5.44 2.44 -3.84
CA GLY A 96 -5.75 1.99 -5.19
C GLY A 96 -6.79 0.88 -5.15
N GLU A 97 -7.43 0.59 -6.28
CA GLU A 97 -8.48 -0.42 -6.43
C GLU A 97 -8.45 -1.04 -7.83
N LYS A 98 -8.82 -2.32 -7.90
CA LYS A 98 -8.91 -3.09 -9.13
C LYS A 98 -10.13 -2.74 -9.96
N ASN A 99 -11.11 -1.98 -9.45
CA ASN A 99 -12.21 -1.38 -10.21
C ASN A 99 -12.97 -0.35 -9.38
N ARG A 100 -13.87 0.41 -10.03
CA ARG A 100 -14.73 1.43 -9.38
C ARG A 100 -15.70 0.85 -8.34
N ASN A 101 -15.87 -0.47 -8.29
CA ASN A 101 -16.68 -1.12 -7.25
C ASN A 101 -15.88 -1.30 -5.94
N GLY A 102 -14.59 -0.95 -5.93
CA GLY A 102 -13.71 -1.09 -4.77
C GLY A 102 -13.09 -2.48 -4.63
N ASP A 103 -13.23 -3.36 -5.64
CA ASP A 103 -12.61 -4.68 -5.61
C ASP A 103 -11.08 -4.54 -5.53
N GLY A 104 -10.44 -5.43 -4.78
CA GLY A 104 -8.98 -5.45 -4.63
C GLY A 104 -8.41 -4.13 -4.06
N ARG A 105 -9.19 -3.36 -3.31
CA ARG A 105 -8.72 -2.10 -2.73
C ARG A 105 -7.59 -2.36 -1.72
N TRP A 106 -6.51 -1.62 -1.88
CA TRP A 106 -5.31 -1.68 -1.07
C TRP A 106 -4.94 -0.29 -0.56
N VAL A 107 -4.16 -0.21 0.51
CA VAL A 107 -3.88 1.04 1.25
C VAL A 107 -2.45 1.52 1.01
N ALA A 108 -2.25 2.83 0.98
CA ALA A 108 -0.94 3.48 0.90
C ALA A 108 -0.78 4.50 2.04
N LEU A 109 0.35 4.45 2.74
CA LEU A 109 0.81 5.49 3.66
C LEU A 109 2.12 6.07 3.11
N HIS A 110 2.07 7.28 2.57
CA HIS A 110 3.19 7.91 1.88
C HIS A 110 2.99 9.43 1.74
N ASP A 111 3.98 10.13 1.18
CA ASP A 111 3.86 11.54 0.86
C ASP A 111 2.67 11.82 -0.07
N ARG A 112 1.73 12.70 0.33
CA ARG A 112 0.55 13.03 -0.48
C ARG A 112 0.89 13.92 -1.68
N ASP A 113 2.06 14.54 -1.68
CA ASP A 113 2.56 15.30 -2.83
C ASP A 113 3.05 14.38 -3.94
N ASN A 114 3.35 13.10 -3.62
CA ASN A 114 3.65 12.10 -4.62
C ASN A 114 2.35 11.74 -5.36
N LYS A 115 2.39 11.85 -6.69
CA LYS A 115 1.28 11.45 -7.58
C LYS A 115 1.66 10.25 -8.45
N PRO A 116 2.05 9.09 -7.90
CA PRO A 116 2.20 7.88 -8.68
C PRO A 116 0.83 7.35 -9.12
N PHE A 117 0.78 6.74 -10.31
CA PHE A 117 -0.41 6.01 -10.74
C PHE A 117 -0.56 4.68 -10.00
N GLN A 118 -1.78 4.30 -9.67
CA GLN A 118 -2.07 3.10 -8.87
C GLN A 118 -1.54 1.81 -9.52
N HIS A 119 -1.58 1.70 -10.85
CA HIS A 119 -1.09 0.52 -11.57
C HIS A 119 0.40 0.26 -11.34
N ARG A 120 1.21 1.31 -11.08
CA ARG A 120 2.65 1.17 -10.86
C ARG A 120 2.95 0.29 -9.64
N PHE A 121 2.18 0.44 -8.56
CA PHE A 121 2.33 -0.36 -7.36
C PHE A 121 2.11 -1.84 -7.67
N MET A 122 1.02 -2.15 -8.38
CA MET A 122 0.65 -3.51 -8.72
C MET A 122 1.66 -4.17 -9.64
N ILE A 123 2.08 -3.46 -10.71
CA ILE A 123 3.09 -3.96 -11.66
C ILE A 123 4.40 -4.27 -10.95
N VAL A 124 4.94 -3.32 -10.19
CA VAL A 124 6.22 -3.51 -9.51
C VAL A 124 6.12 -4.65 -8.51
N THR A 125 5.00 -4.76 -7.79
CA THR A 125 4.78 -5.85 -6.83
C THR A 125 4.70 -7.22 -7.52
N THR A 126 4.02 -7.32 -8.66
CA THR A 126 3.97 -8.57 -9.44
C THR A 126 5.32 -8.96 -10.03
N GLN A 127 6.13 -7.98 -10.46
CA GLN A 127 7.44 -8.21 -11.05
C GLN A 127 8.57 -8.38 -10.02
N ALA A 128 8.33 -7.97 -8.77
CA ALA A 128 9.32 -8.03 -7.71
C ALA A 128 9.65 -9.47 -7.34
N GLN A 129 10.86 -9.90 -7.72
CA GLN A 129 11.35 -11.25 -7.45
C GLN A 129 11.67 -11.46 -5.96
N ASN A 130 12.06 -10.40 -5.28
CA ASN A 130 12.48 -10.34 -3.88
C ASN A 130 11.33 -10.39 -2.86
N LEU A 131 10.07 -10.18 -3.28
CA LEU A 131 8.94 -10.24 -2.34
C LEU A 131 8.76 -11.65 -1.76
N SER A 132 8.49 -11.70 -0.46
CA SER A 132 8.14 -12.94 0.23
C SER A 132 6.90 -13.61 -0.40
N ALA A 133 6.77 -14.92 -0.18
CA ALA A 133 5.60 -15.67 -0.64
C ALA A 133 4.28 -15.09 -0.11
N LEU A 134 4.28 -14.53 1.11
CA LEU A 134 3.11 -13.87 1.69
C LEU A 134 2.74 -12.59 0.93
N ALA A 135 3.71 -11.72 0.64
CA ALA A 135 3.47 -10.50 -0.12
C ALA A 135 2.98 -10.82 -1.55
N LYS A 136 3.56 -11.83 -2.20
CA LYS A 136 3.11 -12.32 -3.51
C LYS A 136 1.68 -12.89 -3.46
N LYS A 137 1.36 -13.67 -2.41
CA LYS A 137 0.01 -14.21 -2.19
C LYS A 137 -1.03 -13.11 -2.00
N LEU A 138 -0.71 -12.09 -1.21
CA LEU A 138 -1.60 -10.95 -0.96
C LEU A 138 -1.83 -10.13 -2.22
N ALA A 139 -0.75 -9.79 -2.93
CA ALA A 139 -0.83 -9.14 -4.24
C ALA A 139 -1.68 -9.96 -5.22
N GLY A 140 -1.47 -11.28 -5.29
CA GLY A 140 -2.28 -12.20 -6.08
C GLY A 140 -3.76 -12.16 -5.69
N SER A 141 -4.07 -12.20 -4.38
CA SER A 141 -5.47 -12.20 -3.90
C SER A 141 -6.21 -10.91 -4.20
N ILE A 142 -5.52 -9.77 -4.27
CA ILE A 142 -6.14 -8.49 -4.66
C ILE A 142 -6.18 -8.25 -6.18
N GLY A 143 -5.82 -9.27 -6.97
CA GLY A 143 -5.90 -9.22 -8.43
C GLY A 143 -4.67 -8.60 -9.12
N ALA A 144 -3.50 -8.56 -8.48
CA ALA A 144 -2.29 -8.01 -9.10
C ALA A 144 -1.90 -8.68 -10.42
N GLY A 145 -2.12 -10.01 -10.54
CA GLY A 145 -1.90 -10.72 -11.80
C GLY A 145 -2.84 -10.26 -12.91
N GLU A 146 -4.13 -10.09 -12.61
CA GLU A 146 -5.12 -9.59 -13.57
C GLU A 146 -4.86 -8.12 -13.95
N ILE A 147 -4.40 -7.30 -13.00
CA ILE A 147 -4.01 -5.90 -13.26
C ILE A 147 -2.74 -5.85 -14.12
N ALA A 148 -1.74 -6.69 -13.82
CA ALA A 148 -0.53 -6.78 -14.64
C ALA A 148 -0.87 -7.22 -16.07
N GLU A 149 -1.73 -8.22 -16.24
CA GLU A 149 -2.22 -8.62 -17.56
C GLU A 149 -2.99 -7.51 -18.28
N GLN A 150 -3.86 -6.77 -17.57
CA GLN A 150 -4.60 -5.65 -18.16
C GLN A 150 -3.70 -4.49 -18.56
N VAL A 151 -2.62 -4.24 -17.81
CA VAL A 151 -1.59 -3.27 -18.20
C VAL A 151 -0.85 -3.74 -19.45
N HIS A 152 -0.45 -5.02 -19.51
CA HIS A 152 0.21 -5.60 -20.68
C HIS A 152 -0.69 -5.60 -21.93
N LYS A 153 -2.01 -5.69 -21.76
CA LYS A 153 -2.99 -5.70 -22.86
C LYS A 153 -3.42 -4.30 -23.34
N LEU A 154 -2.93 -3.20 -22.73
CA LEU A 154 -3.15 -1.77 -23.07
C LEU A 154 -4.59 -1.41 -23.53
N GLY A 155 -5.39 -0.82 -22.62
CA GLY A 155 -6.64 -0.13 -23.00
C GLY A 155 -7.74 -0.06 -21.93
N GLY A 156 -7.57 -0.66 -20.75
CA GLY A 156 -8.55 -0.56 -19.66
C GLY A 156 -8.31 0.65 -18.75
N GLY A 157 -9.37 1.21 -18.17
CA GLY A 157 -9.37 2.41 -17.30
C GLY A 157 -8.54 2.37 -16.00
N TYR A 158 -7.59 1.43 -15.87
CA TYR A 158 -6.60 1.35 -14.78
C TYR A 158 -5.28 2.06 -15.10
N ILE A 159 -5.00 2.28 -16.39
CA ILE A 159 -3.81 2.99 -16.84
C ILE A 159 -4.10 4.50 -16.76
N GLY A 160 -3.54 5.17 -15.76
CA GLY A 160 -3.63 6.64 -15.61
C GLY A 160 -4.38 7.14 -14.38
N ASP A 161 -4.95 6.26 -13.56
CA ASP A 161 -5.57 6.69 -12.30
C ASP A 161 -4.52 6.90 -11.21
N TYR A 162 -4.53 8.08 -10.58
CA TYR A 162 -3.78 8.35 -9.36
C TYR A 162 -4.39 7.61 -8.17
N LEU A 163 -3.61 7.49 -7.10
CA LEU A 163 -4.15 7.05 -5.81
C LEU A 163 -5.23 8.01 -5.32
N ARG A 164 -6.28 7.44 -4.72
CA ARG A 164 -7.43 8.17 -4.20
C ARG A 164 -7.28 8.37 -2.69
N THR A 165 -7.92 9.40 -2.15
CA THR A 165 -7.93 9.66 -0.71
C THR A 165 -9.19 9.06 -0.09
N PHE A 166 -9.09 8.57 1.15
CA PHE A 166 -10.20 8.00 1.93
C PHE A 166 -11.21 9.04 2.43
#